data_AF-A0A9X0GA89-F1
#
_entry.id   AF-A0A9X0GA89-F1
#
_cell.length_a   1.000
_cell.length_b   1.000
_cell.length_c   1.000
_cell.angle_alpha   90.00
_cell.angle_beta   90.00
_cell.angle_gamma   90.00
#
_symmetry.space_group_name_H-M   'P 1'
#
loop_
_entity.id
_entity.type
_entity.pdbx_description
1 polymer ?
#
loop_
_entity_poly.entity_id
_entity_poly.type
_entity_poly.pdbx_seq_one_letter_code
_entity_poly.pdbx_strand_id
1 'polypeptide(L)'
;MKFISRYILFSFFLLGICFLVSCQKEVNEPIVNIEDTLTEKENLKSIELKEVKKNTIFEQVFWGNKTGDDFYEGQIDTNDITIEDKLSNKNLKPGVIPENHYVFLTGVTNEKKPSYLLGRIEQTDGKIIQWKQEVKNVKRKGTNDVYQYEVMFPKFEGEKVNVSFRYIWLNKENECYGVADQLFILKKI
;
A
#
# COMPACT_ATOMS: atom_id res chain seq x y z
N MET A 1 22.82 17.32 -47.08
CA MET A 1 21.98 16.15 -46.74
C MET A 1 22.39 15.35 -45.49
N LYS A 2 23.57 15.54 -44.88
CA LYS A 2 23.97 14.75 -43.68
C LYS A 2 23.40 15.26 -42.34
N PHE A 3 23.04 16.54 -42.25
CA PHE A 3 22.53 17.13 -41.00
C PHE A 3 21.08 16.74 -40.69
N ILE A 4 20.22 16.65 -41.70
CA ILE A 4 18.79 16.29 -41.54
C ILE A 4 18.64 14.86 -40.97
N SER A 5 19.53 13.94 -41.36
CA SER A 5 19.55 12.55 -40.89
C SER A 5 19.80 12.42 -39.38
N ARG A 6 20.65 13.29 -38.79
CA ARG A 6 20.95 13.23 -37.35
C ARG A 6 19.78 13.69 -36.48
N TYR A 7 19.02 14.69 -36.90
CA TYR A 7 17.85 15.16 -36.18
C TYR A 7 16.69 14.16 -36.24
N ILE A 8 16.52 13.48 -37.38
CA ILE A 8 15.50 12.42 -37.51
C ILE A 8 15.82 11.24 -36.57
N LEU A 9 17.07 10.81 -36.50
CA LEU A 9 17.52 9.75 -35.57
C LEU A 9 17.34 10.14 -34.10
N PHE A 10 17.65 11.38 -33.74
CA PHE A 10 17.47 11.88 -32.37
C PHE A 10 15.99 11.97 -31.99
N SER A 11 15.12 12.38 -32.92
CA SER A 11 13.66 12.40 -32.72
C SER A 11 13.07 10.99 -32.58
N PHE A 12 13.54 10.00 -33.33
CA PHE A 12 13.13 8.60 -33.13
C PHE A 12 13.63 8.02 -31.80
N PHE A 13 14.81 8.43 -31.33
CA PHE A 13 15.33 8.04 -30.02
C PHE A 13 14.50 8.66 -28.89
N LEU A 14 14.12 9.94 -29.01
CA LEU A 14 13.22 10.61 -28.04
C LEU A 14 11.80 10.00 -28.06
N LEU A 15 11.25 9.70 -29.24
CA LEU A 15 9.96 9.01 -29.38
C LEU A 15 10.00 7.61 -28.76
N GLY A 16 11.12 6.88 -28.91
CA GLY A 16 11.34 5.58 -28.26
C GLY A 16 11.30 5.67 -26.73
N ILE A 17 11.93 6.70 -26.14
CA ILE A 17 11.89 6.96 -24.70
C ILE A 17 10.47 7.34 -24.25
N CYS A 18 9.73 8.13 -25.05
CA CYS A 18 8.34 8.49 -24.76
C CYS A 18 7.37 7.30 -24.85
N PHE A 19 7.63 6.30 -25.71
CA PHE A 19 6.84 5.06 -25.76
C PHE A 19 7.22 4.05 -24.67
N LEU A 20 8.39 4.20 -24.04
CA LEU A 20 8.82 3.40 -22.89
C LEU A 20 8.25 3.90 -21.56
N VAL A 21 7.61 5.08 -21.53
CA VAL A 21 6.68 5.46 -20.45
C VAL A 21 5.41 4.63 -20.62
N SER A 22 5.58 3.34 -20.32
CA SER A 22 4.62 2.29 -20.44
C SER A 22 3.34 2.71 -19.76
N CYS A 23 2.21 2.60 -20.47
CA CYS A 23 0.86 2.72 -19.95
C CYS A 23 0.68 1.66 -18.85
N GLN A 24 1.16 1.93 -17.63
CA GLN A 24 1.01 1.08 -16.46
C GLN A 24 -0.45 1.10 -16.09
N LYS A 25 -1.06 -0.09 -16.04
CA LYS A 25 -2.41 -0.21 -15.55
C LYS A 25 -2.34 0.09 -14.05
N GLU A 26 -2.92 1.22 -13.67
CA GLU A 26 -2.94 1.71 -12.30
C GLU A 26 -3.83 0.79 -11.45
N VAL A 27 -3.30 0.34 -10.31
CA VAL A 27 -4.09 -0.35 -9.28
C VAL A 27 -4.76 0.70 -8.40
N ASN A 28 -6.01 0.44 -8.02
CA ASN A 28 -6.70 1.30 -7.06
C ASN A 28 -6.06 1.12 -5.67
N GLU A 29 -5.69 2.23 -5.02
CA GLU A 29 -5.19 2.22 -3.63
C GLU A 29 -6.22 1.54 -2.69
N PRO A 30 -5.81 0.50 -1.95
CA PRO A 30 -6.57 0.02 -0.80
C PRO A 30 -6.63 1.07 0.30
N ILE A 31 -7.83 1.36 0.81
CA ILE A 31 -8.02 2.34 1.89
C ILE A 31 -7.94 1.62 3.23
N VAL A 32 -7.00 2.01 4.09
CA VAL A 32 -6.89 1.47 5.46
C VAL A 32 -7.80 2.28 6.37
N ASN A 33 -8.73 1.61 7.03
CA ASN A 33 -9.64 2.22 8.00
C ASN A 33 -9.29 1.71 9.39
N ILE A 34 -9.08 2.64 10.33
CA ILE A 34 -8.86 2.35 11.74
C ILE A 34 -10.07 2.84 12.49
N GLU A 35 -10.81 1.94 13.12
CA GLU A 35 -11.99 2.25 13.91
C GLU A 35 -11.76 2.07 15.41
N ASP A 36 -12.27 2.99 16.22
CA ASP A 36 -12.36 2.82 17.67
C ASP A 36 -13.55 1.91 18.01
N THR A 37 -13.28 0.78 18.65
CA THR A 37 -14.30 -0.24 18.95
C THR A 37 -15.16 0.07 20.16
N LEU A 38 -14.80 1.07 20.97
CA LEU A 38 -15.55 1.48 22.16
C LEU A 38 -16.27 2.82 22.00
N THR A 39 -15.89 3.64 21.02
CA THR A 39 -16.50 4.95 20.82
C THR A 39 -17.88 4.86 20.16
N GLU A 40 -18.90 5.44 20.81
CA GLU A 40 -20.26 5.55 20.26
C GLU A 40 -20.47 6.79 19.36
N LYS A 41 -19.54 7.76 19.37
CA LYS A 41 -19.61 9.03 18.62
C LYS A 41 -19.16 8.88 17.17
N GLU A 42 -20.10 8.92 16.22
CA GLU A 42 -19.84 8.66 14.78
C GLU A 42 -18.70 9.47 14.13
N ASN A 43 -18.51 10.71 14.55
CA ASN A 43 -17.48 11.61 14.01
C ASN A 43 -16.06 11.35 14.56
N LEU A 44 -15.92 10.51 15.58
CA LEU A 44 -14.65 10.09 16.16
C LEU A 44 -14.38 8.59 15.93
N LYS A 45 -15.28 7.89 15.22
CA LYS A 45 -15.25 6.43 15.09
C LYS A 45 -14.16 5.92 14.17
N SER A 46 -13.76 6.65 13.11
CA SER A 46 -12.87 6.09 12.10
C SER A 46 -11.88 7.08 11.49
N ILE A 47 -10.71 6.56 11.16
CA ILE A 47 -9.67 7.26 10.40
C ILE A 47 -9.41 6.47 9.14
N GLU A 48 -9.53 7.14 7.99
CA GLU A 48 -9.13 6.57 6.70
C GLU A 48 -7.72 7.06 6.34
N LEU A 49 -6.85 6.12 6.03
CA LEU A 49 -5.52 6.36 5.51
C LEU A 49 -5.55 6.13 4.00
N LYS A 50 -5.32 7.20 3.24
CA LYS A 50 -5.30 7.23 1.78
C LYS A 50 -4.58 8.46 1.25
N GLU A 51 -3.97 8.38 0.06
CA GLU A 51 -3.03 9.40 -0.41
C GLU A 51 -3.66 10.79 -0.54
N VAL A 52 -4.92 10.86 -0.98
CA VAL A 52 -5.66 12.12 -1.11
C VAL A 52 -5.82 12.86 0.22
N LYS A 53 -5.75 12.16 1.36
CA LYS A 53 -5.77 12.76 2.71
C LYS A 53 -4.39 13.18 3.21
N LYS A 54 -3.32 12.92 2.44
CA LYS A 54 -1.92 13.20 2.76
C LYS A 54 -1.47 12.55 4.07
N ASN A 55 -1.95 11.34 4.34
CA ASN A 55 -1.59 10.54 5.52
C ASN A 55 -1.00 9.17 5.17
N THR A 56 -0.95 8.82 3.88
CA THR A 56 -0.24 7.65 3.34
C THR A 56 0.60 8.07 2.14
N ILE A 57 1.50 7.17 1.75
CA ILE A 57 2.11 7.08 0.42
C ILE A 57 1.68 5.73 -0.16
N PHE A 58 1.25 5.69 -1.41
CA PHE A 58 0.94 4.46 -2.12
C PHE A 58 1.84 4.32 -3.35
N GLU A 59 2.52 3.20 -3.46
CA GLU A 59 3.47 2.93 -4.52
C GLU A 59 3.17 1.58 -5.16
N GLN A 60 2.76 1.59 -6.43
CA GLN A 60 2.64 0.37 -7.21
C GLN A 60 4.04 -0.12 -7.60
N VAL A 61 4.45 -1.28 -7.08
CA VAL A 61 5.74 -1.90 -7.41
C VAL A 61 5.65 -2.58 -8.77
N PHE A 62 4.63 -3.42 -8.98
CA PHE A 62 4.33 -3.97 -10.30
C PHE A 62 2.86 -4.38 -10.45
N TRP A 63 2.38 -4.49 -11.69
CA TRP A 63 1.03 -4.97 -12.01
C TRP A 63 0.95 -5.62 -13.40
N GLY A 64 0.42 -6.83 -13.45
CA GLY A 64 0.26 -7.69 -14.63
C GLY A 64 1.56 -8.40 -15.06
N ASN A 65 1.55 -8.91 -16.30
CA ASN A 65 2.69 -9.58 -16.96
C ASN A 65 3.83 -8.64 -17.37
N LYS A 66 3.90 -7.44 -16.78
CA LYS A 66 4.95 -6.49 -17.12
C LYS A 66 6.25 -6.98 -16.51
N THR A 67 7.29 -6.99 -17.33
CA THR A 67 8.71 -7.05 -16.95
C THR A 67 8.99 -5.91 -15.97
N GLY A 68 8.66 -6.09 -14.70
CA GLY A 68 9.01 -5.15 -13.65
C GLY A 68 10.46 -5.39 -13.34
N ASP A 69 11.35 -4.54 -13.85
CA ASP A 69 12.77 -4.59 -13.49
C ASP A 69 12.98 -4.41 -11.96
N ASP A 70 11.95 -3.92 -11.25
CA ASP A 70 11.91 -3.70 -9.80
C ASP A 70 11.19 -4.81 -9.00
N PHE A 71 10.57 -5.79 -9.66
CA PHE A 71 9.95 -6.93 -8.96
C PHE A 71 10.96 -8.06 -8.81
N TYR A 72 11.26 -8.42 -7.56
CA TYR A 72 12.04 -9.60 -7.24
C TYR A 72 11.22 -10.52 -6.33
N GLU A 73 11.36 -11.84 -6.51
CA GLU A 73 10.47 -12.82 -5.88
C GLU A 73 10.39 -12.67 -4.35
N GLY A 74 11.49 -12.34 -3.67
CA GLY A 74 11.50 -12.19 -2.21
C GLY A 74 10.57 -11.09 -1.66
N GLN A 75 10.05 -10.19 -2.51
CA GLN A 75 9.03 -9.21 -2.11
C GLN A 75 7.68 -9.86 -1.74
N ILE A 76 7.39 -11.09 -2.19
CA ILE A 76 6.15 -11.81 -1.85
C ILE A 76 6.23 -12.54 -0.50
N ASP A 77 7.44 -12.69 0.02
CA ASP A 77 7.73 -13.39 1.27
C ASP A 77 7.95 -12.43 2.43
N THR A 78 8.60 -11.30 2.16
CA THR A 78 8.95 -10.31 3.19
C THR A 78 8.62 -8.89 2.76
N ASN A 79 8.29 -8.06 3.75
CA ASN A 79 8.23 -6.60 3.56
C ASN A 79 9.57 -6.01 3.99
N ASP A 80 10.46 -5.80 3.02
CA ASP A 80 11.85 -5.38 3.16
C ASP A 80 12.07 -3.88 2.95
N ILE A 81 10.98 -3.12 2.81
CA ILE A 81 11.06 -1.70 2.49
C ILE A 81 11.74 -0.91 3.62
N THR A 82 12.64 0.00 3.25
CA THR A 82 13.21 0.97 4.18
C THR A 82 12.21 2.09 4.41
N ILE A 83 11.35 1.95 5.43
CA ILE A 83 10.21 2.86 5.65
C ILE A 83 10.69 4.27 5.98
N GLU A 84 11.66 4.39 6.89
CA GLU A 84 12.18 5.69 7.34
C GLU A 84 12.69 6.54 6.18
N ASP A 85 13.49 5.97 5.27
CA ASP A 85 14.00 6.69 4.09
C ASP A 85 12.87 7.23 3.21
N LYS A 86 11.85 6.40 2.93
CA LYS A 86 10.71 6.80 2.09
C LYS A 86 9.82 7.85 2.74
N LEU A 87 9.71 7.84 4.08
CA LEU A 87 8.89 8.79 4.84
C LEU A 87 9.64 10.08 5.21
N SER A 88 10.97 10.04 5.34
CA SER A 88 11.80 11.12 5.88
C SER A 88 11.58 12.49 5.23
N ASN A 89 11.38 12.50 3.91
CA ASN A 89 11.22 13.71 3.11
C ASN A 89 9.75 14.07 2.83
N LYS A 90 8.80 13.40 3.47
CA LYS A 90 7.38 13.51 3.16
C LYS A 90 6.63 14.12 4.35
N ASN A 91 5.92 15.21 4.09
CA ASN A 91 5.07 15.84 5.10
C ASN A 91 3.71 15.13 5.17
N LEU A 92 3.70 13.94 5.80
CA LEU A 92 2.49 13.16 6.05
C LEU A 92 1.86 13.50 7.39
N LYS A 93 0.53 13.59 7.41
CA LYS A 93 -0.23 13.65 8.66
C LYS A 93 -0.25 12.26 9.29
N PRO A 94 0.16 12.10 10.57
CA PRO A 94 0.02 10.82 11.26
C PRO A 94 -1.44 10.39 11.32
N GLY A 95 -1.70 9.14 11.02
CA GLY A 95 -2.90 8.44 11.45
C GLY A 95 -2.88 8.29 12.97
N VAL A 96 -4.06 8.24 13.57
CA VAL A 96 -4.20 8.11 15.01
C VAL A 96 -4.75 6.71 15.31
N ILE A 97 -4.17 6.03 16.31
CA ILE A 97 -4.54 4.67 16.67
C ILE A 97 -5.03 4.60 18.13
N PRO A 98 -6.34 4.37 18.36
CA PRO A 98 -6.87 4.20 19.70
C PRO A 98 -6.43 2.85 20.30
N GLU A 99 -6.44 2.75 21.63
CA GLU A 99 -6.08 1.51 22.32
C GLU A 99 -6.98 0.34 21.90
N ASN A 100 -8.27 0.60 21.78
CA ASN A 100 -9.28 -0.35 21.36
C ASN A 100 -9.64 -0.07 19.90
N HIS A 101 -8.91 -0.69 18.98
CA HIS A 101 -9.07 -0.43 17.56
C HIS A 101 -9.36 -1.69 16.75
N TYR A 102 -9.97 -1.48 15.59
CA TYR A 102 -10.16 -2.47 14.56
C TYR A 102 -9.69 -1.91 13.23
N VAL A 103 -8.86 -2.67 12.49
CA VAL A 103 -8.29 -2.22 11.21
C VAL A 103 -8.88 -3.05 10.07
N PHE A 104 -9.30 -2.39 8.99
CA PHE A 104 -9.80 -3.08 7.80
C PHE A 104 -9.54 -2.30 6.52
N LEU A 105 -9.45 -3.02 5.41
CA LEU A 105 -9.27 -2.46 4.07
C LEU A 105 -10.62 -2.26 3.39
N THR A 106 -10.76 -1.15 2.68
CA THR A 106 -11.85 -0.86 1.73
C THR A 106 -11.29 -0.32 0.41
N GLY A 107 -12.15 0.12 -0.51
CA GLY A 107 -11.73 0.71 -1.78
C GLY A 107 -11.32 -0.30 -2.86
N VAL A 108 -11.29 -1.59 -2.54
CA VAL A 108 -10.99 -2.68 -3.49
C VAL A 108 -12.16 -3.65 -3.63
N THR A 109 -12.45 -4.08 -4.85
CA THR A 109 -13.49 -5.10 -5.13
C THR A 109 -12.98 -6.50 -4.77
N ASN A 110 -13.87 -7.48 -4.60
CA ASN A 110 -13.47 -8.89 -4.41
C ASN A 110 -12.54 -9.39 -5.53
N GLU A 111 -12.78 -8.97 -6.79
CA GLU A 111 -11.93 -9.34 -7.94
C GLU A 111 -10.53 -8.74 -7.88
N LYS A 112 -10.38 -7.59 -7.22
CA LYS A 112 -9.12 -6.86 -7.08
C LYS A 112 -8.58 -6.90 -5.65
N LYS A 113 -9.06 -7.83 -4.83
CA LYS A 113 -8.60 -8.01 -3.46
C LYS A 113 -7.19 -8.61 -3.46
N PRO A 114 -6.23 -8.08 -2.67
CA PRO A 114 -4.96 -8.76 -2.45
C PRO A 114 -5.20 -10.16 -1.89
N SER A 115 -4.34 -11.12 -2.23
CA SER A 115 -4.35 -12.46 -1.63
C SER A 115 -3.73 -12.40 -0.23
N TYR A 116 -2.61 -11.69 -0.11
CA TYR A 116 -1.87 -11.53 1.15
C TYR A 116 -1.53 -10.08 1.43
N LEU A 117 -1.34 -9.80 2.72
CA LEU A 117 -0.78 -8.57 3.24
C LEU A 117 0.49 -8.93 4.03
N LEU A 118 1.60 -8.26 3.73
CA LEU A 118 2.81 -8.31 4.55
C LEU A 118 2.93 -6.98 5.31
N GLY A 119 2.68 -7.03 6.62
CA GLY A 119 2.79 -5.89 7.51
C GLY A 119 4.19 -5.75 8.07
N ARG A 120 4.64 -4.50 8.23
CA ARG A 120 5.88 -4.13 8.91
C ARG A 120 5.62 -2.89 9.77
N ILE A 121 6.04 -2.95 11.02
CA ILE A 121 6.07 -1.82 11.96
C ILE A 121 7.52 -1.56 12.34
N GLU A 122 7.97 -0.32 12.16
CA GLU A 122 9.24 0.19 12.65
C GLU A 122 8.97 1.14 13.81
N GLN A 123 9.49 0.77 15.00
CA GLN A 123 9.40 1.57 16.21
C GLN A 123 10.60 2.52 16.34
N THR A 124 10.43 3.58 17.13
CA THR A 124 11.48 4.60 17.35
C THR A 124 12.73 4.09 18.06
N ASP A 125 12.64 2.94 18.74
CA ASP A 125 13.76 2.25 19.39
C ASP A 125 14.51 1.31 18.44
N GLY A 126 14.13 1.25 17.16
CA GLY A 126 14.71 0.36 16.15
C GLY A 126 14.11 -1.05 16.13
N LYS A 127 13.15 -1.37 17.01
CA LYS A 127 12.48 -2.68 16.99
C LYS A 127 11.54 -2.79 15.79
N ILE A 128 11.68 -3.89 15.06
CA ILE A 128 10.87 -4.22 13.88
C ILE A 128 9.91 -5.36 14.22
N ILE A 129 8.63 -5.19 13.85
CA ILE A 129 7.61 -6.24 13.92
C ILE A 129 7.12 -6.49 12.50
N GLN A 130 7.14 -7.74 12.05
CA GLN A 130 6.65 -8.14 10.73
C GLN A 130 5.64 -9.28 10.86
N TRP A 131 4.65 -9.28 9.96
CA TRP A 131 3.67 -10.37 9.89
C TRP A 131 3.15 -10.55 8.47
N LYS A 132 2.69 -11.77 8.19
CA LYS A 132 2.00 -12.13 6.95
C LYS A 132 0.59 -12.59 7.31
N GLN A 133 -0.40 -12.08 6.61
CA GLN A 133 -1.78 -12.52 6.77
C GLN A 133 -2.46 -12.70 5.41
N GLU A 134 -3.39 -13.65 5.35
CA GLU A 134 -4.33 -13.76 4.25
C GLU A 134 -5.40 -12.67 4.38
N VAL A 135 -5.73 -11.99 3.30
CA VAL A 135 -6.75 -10.93 3.31
C VAL A 135 -8.14 -11.56 3.19
N LYS A 136 -8.91 -11.62 4.27
CA LYS A 136 -10.23 -12.28 4.30
C LYS A 136 -11.37 -11.28 4.28
N ASN A 137 -12.41 -11.57 3.52
CA ASN A 137 -13.62 -10.74 3.48
C ASN A 137 -14.37 -10.89 4.80
N VAL A 138 -14.81 -9.77 5.36
CA VAL A 138 -15.66 -9.72 6.55
C VAL A 138 -16.97 -9.00 6.23
N LYS A 139 -18.09 -9.58 6.68
CA LYS A 139 -19.40 -8.92 6.63
C LYS A 139 -19.66 -8.25 7.97
N ARG A 140 -19.64 -6.93 8.00
CA ARG A 140 -20.01 -6.16 9.20
C ARG A 140 -21.48 -5.75 9.13
N LYS A 141 -22.13 -5.68 10.30
CA LYS A 141 -23.52 -5.21 10.39
C LYS A 141 -23.57 -3.73 10.03
N GLY A 142 -24.51 -3.34 9.16
CA GLY A 142 -24.74 -1.95 8.78
C GLY A 142 -23.94 -1.45 7.57
N THR A 143 -23.10 -2.28 6.96
CA THR A 143 -22.36 -1.93 5.75
C THR A 143 -22.99 -2.64 4.55
N ASN A 144 -23.91 -1.95 3.87
CA ASN A 144 -24.48 -2.44 2.62
C ASN A 144 -23.45 -2.18 1.50
N ASP A 145 -22.92 -3.25 0.93
CA ASP A 145 -22.22 -3.27 -0.38
C ASP A 145 -20.78 -2.76 -0.47
N VAL A 146 -20.09 -2.52 0.66
CA VAL A 146 -18.64 -2.25 0.64
C VAL A 146 -17.88 -3.53 1.00
N TYR A 147 -17.03 -4.01 0.09
CA TYR A 147 -16.08 -5.06 0.40
C TYR A 147 -15.13 -4.60 1.50
N GLN A 148 -15.15 -5.31 2.63
CA GLN A 148 -14.31 -5.04 3.80
C GLN A 148 -13.42 -6.24 4.08
N TYR A 149 -12.17 -5.97 4.43
CA TYR A 149 -11.20 -7.02 4.72
C TYR A 149 -10.46 -6.74 6.02
N GLU A 150 -10.52 -7.69 6.95
CA GLU A 150 -9.89 -7.53 8.25
C GLU A 150 -8.36 -7.48 8.15
N VAL A 151 -7.77 -6.58 8.94
CA VAL A 151 -6.34 -6.48 9.14
C VAL A 151 -6.04 -6.69 10.61
N MET A 152 -5.38 -7.80 10.91
CA MET A 152 -4.83 -8.05 12.23
C MET A 152 -3.62 -7.14 12.42
N PHE A 153 -3.73 -6.18 13.33
CA PHE A 153 -2.66 -5.24 13.64
C PHE A 153 -1.98 -5.63 14.96
N PRO A 154 -0.68 -5.99 14.96
CA PRO A 154 0.03 -6.33 16.19
C PRO A 154 0.10 -5.15 17.17
N LYS A 155 0.09 -5.47 18.47
CA LYS A 155 0.38 -4.46 19.50
C LYS A 155 1.84 -4.03 19.43
N PHE A 156 2.09 -2.75 19.71
CA PHE A 156 3.42 -2.15 19.79
C PHE A 156 3.49 -1.20 20.99
N GLU A 157 4.70 -0.88 21.43
CA GLU A 157 4.93 -0.12 22.68
C GLU A 157 5.10 1.37 22.42
N GLY A 158 5.78 1.77 21.34
CA GLY A 158 6.06 3.18 21.03
C GLY A 158 4.83 4.08 20.91
N GLU A 159 5.01 5.38 21.21
CA GLU A 159 4.00 6.44 21.03
C GLU A 159 3.69 6.72 19.56
N LYS A 160 4.71 6.56 18.71
CA LYS A 160 4.67 6.78 17.27
C LYS A 160 5.42 5.66 16.58
N VAL A 161 4.86 5.15 15.49
CA VAL A 161 5.47 4.10 14.68
C VAL A 161 5.31 4.38 13.19
N ASN A 162 6.27 3.91 12.42
CA ASN A 162 6.17 3.88 10.97
C ASN A 162 5.64 2.51 10.55
N VAL A 163 4.73 2.49 9.59
CA VAL A 163 4.04 1.27 9.16
C VAL A 163 4.15 1.16 7.65
N SER A 164 4.38 -0.07 7.18
CA SER A 164 4.24 -0.43 5.78
C SER A 164 3.36 -1.66 5.64
N PHE A 165 2.46 -1.56 4.67
CA PHE A 165 1.64 -2.64 4.17
C PHE A 165 2.06 -2.94 2.74
N ARG A 166 2.53 -4.17 2.50
CA ARG A 166 2.76 -4.68 1.16
C ARG A 166 1.61 -5.60 0.76
N TYR A 167 0.90 -5.20 -0.28
CA TYR A 167 -0.21 -5.94 -0.86
C TYR A 167 0.30 -6.87 -1.95
N ILE A 168 -0.07 -8.15 -1.87
CA ILE A 168 0.34 -9.17 -2.84
C ILE A 168 -0.91 -9.73 -3.53
N TRP A 169 -0.95 -9.69 -4.85
CA TRP A 169 -2.00 -10.30 -5.66
C TRP A 169 -1.48 -11.55 -6.37
N LEU A 170 -2.15 -12.67 -6.14
CA LEU A 170 -1.85 -13.96 -6.77
C LEU A 170 -3.01 -14.43 -7.63
N ASN A 171 -2.72 -15.03 -8.79
CA ASN A 171 -3.73 -15.67 -9.63
C ASN A 171 -4.12 -17.05 -9.07
N LYS A 172 -4.94 -17.80 -9.82
CA LYS A 172 -5.40 -19.13 -9.42
C LYS A 172 -4.28 -20.18 -9.43
N GLU A 173 -3.23 -19.95 -10.21
CA GLU A 173 -2.01 -20.77 -10.24
C GLU A 173 -1.00 -20.41 -9.12
N ASN A 174 -1.35 -19.48 -8.22
CA ASN A 174 -0.46 -18.89 -7.20
C ASN A 174 0.71 -18.06 -7.74
N GLU A 175 0.64 -17.65 -9.00
CA GLU A 175 1.61 -16.74 -9.61
C GLU A 175 1.29 -15.30 -9.21
N CYS A 176 2.33 -14.56 -8.81
CA CYS A 176 2.17 -13.17 -8.42
C CYS A 176 2.00 -12.29 -9.66
N TYR A 177 0.90 -11.54 -9.71
CA TYR A 177 0.62 -10.60 -10.80
C TYR A 177 0.51 -9.16 -10.33
N GLY A 178 0.70 -8.87 -9.05
CA GLY A 178 0.74 -7.50 -8.58
C GLY A 178 1.31 -7.37 -7.19
N VAL A 179 2.08 -6.30 -6.99
CA VAL A 179 2.58 -5.85 -5.68
C VAL A 179 2.49 -4.34 -5.58
N ALA A 180 2.03 -3.87 -4.43
CA ALA A 180 2.01 -2.45 -4.10
C ALA A 180 2.31 -2.26 -2.62
N ASP A 181 2.96 -1.16 -2.30
CA ASP A 181 3.31 -0.77 -0.94
C ASP A 181 2.47 0.45 -0.53
N GLN A 182 2.01 0.46 0.71
CA GLN A 182 1.40 1.61 1.34
C GLN A 182 2.12 1.90 2.65
N LEU A 183 2.62 3.12 2.78
CA LEU A 183 3.39 3.56 3.94
C LEU A 183 2.64 4.66 4.66
N PHE A 184 2.63 4.62 5.99
CA PHE A 184 2.00 5.63 6.82
C PHE A 184 2.59 5.65 8.22
N ILE A 185 2.26 6.71 8.95
CA ILE A 185 2.72 6.94 10.31
C ILE A 185 1.51 6.80 11.23
N LEU A 186 1.63 6.02 12.30
CA LEU A 186 0.62 5.95 13.35
C LEU A 186 1.13 6.58 14.64
N LYS A 187 0.23 7.25 15.35
CA LYS A 187 0.46 7.78 16.69
C LYS A 187 -0.66 7.35 17.64
N LYS A 188 -0.32 6.87 18.83
CA LYS A 188 -1.29 6.56 19.88
C LYS A 188 -2.03 7.83 20.36
N ILE A 189 -3.26 7.66 20.84
CA ILE A 189 -4.04 8.69 21.55
C ILE A 189 -3.70 8.66 23.02
#